data_AF-A0A016U6W0-F1
#
_entry.id   AF-A0A016U6W0-F1
#
_cell.length_a   1.000
_cell.length_b   1.000
_cell.length_c   1.000
_cell.angle_alpha   90.00
_cell.angle_beta   90.00
_cell.angle_gamma   90.00
#
_symmetry.space_group_name_H-M   'P 1'
#
loop_
_entity.id
_entity.type
_entity.pdbx_description
1 polymer ?
#
loop_
_entity_poly.entity_id
_entity_poly.type
_entity_poly.pdbx_seq_one_letter_code
_entity_poly.pdbx_strand_id
1 'polypeptide(L)'
;MVRKDTGDELIIGSGSGTHHAHGVGFIIRNIAEKLIEVIIHSSRIATLKLNVGRKKPLLTVQVYAPHIGCGIEEIESFYSEFAHHLKQPAFQKLVIGDFNAQIGTRPVNTRYVGKFTGKSWSDAGEILRDFAEHLRLYVAKSFFRKNEEKRWTYELPNVRKTRHEIDHVLCPNMRMVENVEVLSRLSIGSDHRPLRLTVKADVKVNRRRIITRRTFDTKSFEYKSEKKNRNAELCKLIRRKMKQDQSIFRTQRLLQAAEKQKAYDNAERK
;
A
#
# COMPACT_ATOMS: atom_id res chain seq x y z
N MET A 1 -2.41 -19.53 9.21
CA MET A 1 -3.47 -20.44 9.70
C MET A 1 -4.78 -20.05 9.04
N VAL A 2 -5.45 -20.96 8.34
CA VAL A 2 -6.77 -20.74 7.72
C VAL A 2 -7.81 -21.41 8.62
N ARG A 3 -8.62 -20.63 9.35
CA ARG A 3 -9.80 -21.16 10.08
C ARG A 3 -11.04 -20.95 9.22
N LYS A 4 -11.85 -21.99 9.06
CA LYS A 4 -13.09 -22.00 8.27
C LYS A 4 -14.19 -22.65 9.09
N ASP A 5 -15.01 -21.86 9.77
CA ASP A 5 -16.11 -22.43 10.57
C ASP A 5 -17.51 -21.82 10.31
N THR A 6 -17.70 -20.85 9.41
CA THR A 6 -19.03 -20.20 9.26
C THR A 6 -19.41 -19.70 7.86
N GLY A 7 -18.65 -20.02 6.81
CA GLY A 7 -18.79 -19.35 5.50
C GLY A 7 -18.00 -18.03 5.40
N ASP A 8 -17.23 -17.72 6.44
CA ASP A 8 -16.20 -16.69 6.46
C ASP A 8 -14.81 -17.34 6.27
N GLU A 9 -13.90 -16.65 5.58
CA GLU A 9 -12.52 -17.11 5.39
C GLU A 9 -11.52 -16.09 5.97
N LEU A 10 -10.67 -16.57 6.89
CA LEU A 10 -9.52 -15.83 7.42
C LEU A 10 -8.22 -16.41 6.84
N ILE A 11 -7.45 -15.59 6.16
CA ILE A 11 -6.17 -15.98 5.56
C ILE A 11 -5.11 -14.98 5.98
N ILE A 12 -4.18 -15.41 6.84
CA ILE A 12 -3.09 -14.59 7.37
C ILE A 12 -1.75 -15.16 6.92
N GLY A 13 -0.90 -14.29 6.40
CA GLY A 13 0.50 -14.57 6.06
C GLY A 13 1.40 -14.36 7.25
N SER A 14 2.36 -15.25 7.43
CA SER A 14 3.38 -15.10 8.46
C SER A 14 4.31 -13.93 8.13
N GLY A 15 4.68 -13.16 9.17
CA GLY A 15 5.77 -12.20 9.10
C GLY A 15 7.12 -12.87 8.78
N SER A 16 8.07 -12.08 8.30
CA SER A 16 9.42 -12.53 7.96
C SER A 16 10.38 -12.42 9.16
N GLY A 17 11.34 -13.34 9.27
CA GLY A 17 12.41 -13.30 10.29
C GLY A 17 12.05 -13.96 11.63
N THR A 18 13.00 -13.94 12.56
CA THR A 18 12.94 -14.59 13.89
C THR A 18 11.93 -13.95 14.84
N HIS A 19 11.47 -12.73 14.55
CA HIS A 19 10.50 -11.99 15.36
C HIS A 19 9.09 -11.94 14.76
N HIS A 20 8.82 -12.68 13.67
CA HIS A 20 7.54 -12.64 12.95
C HIS A 20 7.04 -11.21 12.65
N ALA A 21 7.94 -10.32 12.26
CA ALA A 21 7.61 -8.95 11.93
C ALA A 21 6.93 -8.87 10.56
N HIS A 22 6.02 -7.90 10.40
CA HIS A 22 5.18 -7.70 9.21
C HIS A 22 4.12 -8.80 9.03
N GLY A 23 3.35 -8.72 7.95
CA GLY A 23 2.26 -9.65 7.68
C GLY A 23 1.12 -8.96 6.94
N VAL A 24 0.58 -9.69 5.97
CA VAL A 24 -0.57 -9.29 5.18
C VAL A 24 -1.58 -10.43 5.19
N GLY A 25 -2.85 -10.11 5.04
CA GLY A 25 -3.93 -11.09 5.15
C GLY A 25 -5.29 -10.53 4.76
N PHE A 26 -6.21 -11.46 4.48
CA PHE A 26 -7.58 -11.18 4.10
C PHE A 26 -8.56 -11.80 5.10
N ILE A 27 -9.61 -11.05 5.40
CA ILE A 27 -10.82 -11.54 6.05
C ILE A 27 -11.96 -11.38 5.04
N ILE A 28 -12.58 -12.49 4.66
CA ILE A 28 -13.61 -12.54 3.63
C ILE A 28 -14.91 -12.98 4.28
N ARG A 29 -15.92 -12.11 4.22
CA ARG A 29 -17.25 -12.34 4.80
C ARG A 29 -18.33 -12.18 3.75
N ASN A 30 -19.33 -13.06 3.77
CA ASN A 30 -20.51 -13.05 2.88
C ASN A 30 -20.26 -13.23 1.36
N ILE A 31 -19.00 -13.39 0.93
CA ILE A 31 -18.63 -13.55 -0.49
C ILE A 31 -17.58 -14.66 -0.71
N ALA A 32 -17.39 -15.55 0.27
CA ALA A 32 -16.41 -16.63 0.18
C ALA A 32 -16.67 -17.55 -1.03
N GLU A 33 -17.92 -17.71 -1.45
CA GLU A 33 -18.30 -18.46 -2.64
C GLU A 33 -17.80 -17.85 -3.95
N LYS A 34 -17.41 -16.57 -3.93
CA LYS A 34 -16.83 -15.86 -5.09
C LYS A 34 -15.32 -15.92 -5.10
N LEU A 35 -14.71 -16.47 -4.06
CA LEU A 35 -13.27 -16.59 -3.97
C LEU A 35 -12.75 -17.56 -5.02
N ILE A 36 -11.84 -17.07 -5.86
CA ILE A 36 -11.10 -17.92 -6.80
C ILE A 36 -9.78 -18.34 -6.16
N GLU A 37 -9.06 -17.39 -5.58
CA GLU A 37 -7.69 -17.60 -5.13
C GLU A 37 -7.27 -16.53 -4.11
N VAL A 38 -6.49 -16.94 -3.10
CA VAL A 38 -5.69 -16.06 -2.26
C VAL A 38 -4.26 -16.56 -2.25
N ILE A 39 -3.31 -15.68 -2.53
CA ILE A 39 -1.88 -15.99 -2.46
C ILE A 39 -1.22 -14.90 -1.63
N ILE A 40 -0.33 -15.33 -0.74
CA ILE A 40 0.56 -14.46 0.03
C ILE A 40 1.93 -14.63 -0.60
N HIS A 41 2.43 -13.57 -1.25
CA HIS A 41 3.68 -13.61 -2.01
C HIS A 41 4.87 -13.30 -1.10
N SER A 42 4.66 -12.40 -0.15
CA SER A 42 5.65 -11.99 0.84
C SER A 42 4.98 -11.49 2.10
N SER A 43 5.76 -11.12 3.13
CA SER A 43 5.24 -10.46 4.34
C SER A 43 4.64 -9.07 4.06
N ARG A 44 4.79 -8.56 2.84
CA ARG A 44 4.34 -7.24 2.39
C ARG A 44 3.30 -7.26 1.27
N ILE A 45 3.14 -8.35 0.53
CA ILE A 45 2.23 -8.40 -0.63
C ILE A 45 1.40 -9.68 -0.62
N ALA A 46 0.08 -9.51 -0.73
CA ALA A 46 -0.86 -10.60 -0.92
C ALA A 46 -1.86 -10.25 -2.03
N THR A 47 -2.41 -11.26 -2.70
CA THR A 47 -3.42 -11.09 -3.74
C THR A 47 -4.64 -11.95 -3.50
N LEU A 48 -5.80 -11.37 -3.77
CA LEU A 48 -7.13 -11.97 -3.68
C LEU A 48 -7.79 -11.86 -5.06
N LYS A 49 -8.26 -12.97 -5.62
CA LYS A 49 -9.09 -12.98 -6.84
C LYS A 49 -10.52 -13.35 -6.51
N LEU A 50 -11.45 -12.49 -6.94
CA LEU A 50 -12.89 -12.69 -6.79
C LEU A 50 -13.57 -12.82 -8.15
N ASN A 51 -14.49 -13.76 -8.25
CA ASN A 51 -15.39 -13.90 -9.38
C ASN A 51 -16.53 -12.88 -9.25
N VAL A 52 -16.51 -11.82 -10.07
CA VAL A 52 -17.53 -10.77 -10.09
C VAL A 52 -18.24 -10.74 -11.45
N GLY A 53 -19.30 -11.53 -11.56
CA GLY A 53 -20.19 -11.55 -12.72
C GLY A 53 -19.68 -12.41 -13.87
N ARG A 54 -20.01 -12.02 -15.11
CA ARG A 54 -19.69 -12.80 -16.33
C ARG A 54 -18.34 -12.44 -16.98
N LYS A 55 -17.61 -11.47 -16.42
CA LYS A 55 -16.32 -11.00 -16.97
C LYS A 55 -15.14 -11.69 -16.26
N LYS A 56 -13.90 -11.34 -16.65
CA LYS A 56 -12.67 -11.73 -15.94
C LYS A 56 -12.75 -11.32 -14.45
N PRO A 57 -11.97 -11.96 -13.56
CA PRO A 57 -12.07 -11.70 -12.11
C PRO A 57 -11.66 -10.28 -11.71
N LEU A 58 -12.09 -9.87 -10.51
CA LEU A 58 -11.53 -8.75 -9.77
C LEU A 58 -10.27 -9.23 -9.05
N LEU A 59 -9.16 -8.55 -9.27
CA LEU A 59 -7.91 -8.75 -8.53
C LEU A 59 -7.75 -7.65 -7.48
N THR A 60 -7.68 -8.03 -6.22
CA THR A 60 -7.29 -7.15 -5.12
C THR A 60 -5.88 -7.50 -4.68
N VAL A 61 -4.98 -6.52 -4.67
CA VAL A 61 -3.62 -6.62 -4.16
C VAL A 61 -3.58 -5.89 -2.82
N GLN A 62 -3.26 -6.60 -1.75
CA GLN A 62 -2.96 -5.98 -0.47
C GLN A 62 -1.46 -5.70 -0.40
N VAL A 63 -1.09 -4.51 0.08
CA VAL A 63 0.30 -4.13 0.26
C VAL A 63 0.58 -3.60 1.66
N TYR A 64 1.80 -3.80 2.13
CA TYR A 64 2.41 -3.10 3.25
C TYR A 64 3.80 -2.61 2.84
N ALA A 65 3.86 -1.37 2.35
CA ALA A 65 5.10 -0.81 1.80
C ALA A 65 6.17 -0.63 2.89
N PRO A 66 7.45 -0.80 2.57
CA PRO A 66 8.54 -0.47 3.48
C PRO A 66 8.49 1.01 3.87
N HIS A 67 8.90 1.31 5.10
CA HIS A 67 9.10 2.69 5.55
C HIS A 67 10.28 3.30 4.81
N ILE A 68 10.31 4.63 4.60
CA ILE A 68 11.39 5.30 3.85
C ILE A 68 12.77 5.11 4.47
N GLY A 69 12.83 4.83 5.78
CA GLY A 69 14.07 4.50 6.50
C GLY A 69 14.65 3.12 6.20
N CYS A 70 13.93 2.27 5.45
CA CYS A 70 14.44 0.99 4.96
C CYS A 70 15.53 1.19 3.88
N GLY A 71 16.31 0.13 3.62
CA GLY A 71 17.32 0.14 2.56
C GLY A 71 16.72 0.38 1.17
N ILE A 72 17.48 1.03 0.29
CA ILE A 72 17.06 1.32 -1.09
C ILE A 72 16.67 0.02 -1.82
N GLU A 73 17.43 -1.05 -1.58
CA GLU A 73 17.22 -2.38 -2.15
C GLU A 73 15.87 -2.97 -1.72
N GLU A 74 15.45 -2.75 -0.47
CA GLU A 74 14.16 -3.22 0.04
C GLU A 74 12.99 -2.48 -0.64
N ILE A 75 13.09 -1.15 -0.75
CA ILE A 75 12.08 -0.31 -1.39
C ILE A 75 11.95 -0.67 -2.88
N GLU A 76 13.06 -0.84 -3.59
CA GLU A 76 13.06 -1.25 -4.99
C GLU A 76 12.48 -2.65 -5.20
N SER A 77 12.88 -3.60 -4.35
CA SER A 77 12.38 -4.97 -4.41
C SER A 77 10.85 -4.98 -4.24
N PHE A 78 10.34 -4.26 -3.24
CA PHE A 78 8.91 -4.12 -3.00
C PHE A 78 8.17 -3.54 -4.21
N TYR A 79 8.60 -2.41 -4.77
CA TYR A 79 7.90 -1.80 -5.91
C TYR A 79 8.02 -2.64 -7.20
N SER A 80 9.11 -3.40 -7.37
CA SER A 80 9.26 -4.33 -8.49
C SER A 80 8.32 -5.54 -8.37
N GLU A 81 8.26 -6.16 -7.19
CA GLU A 81 7.34 -7.26 -6.85
C GLU A 81 5.88 -6.80 -6.99
N PHE A 82 5.57 -5.62 -6.46
CA PHE A 82 4.24 -5.02 -6.56
C PHE A 82 3.83 -4.79 -8.02
N ALA A 83 4.69 -4.19 -8.85
CA ALA A 83 4.43 -4.03 -10.27
C ALA A 83 4.30 -5.37 -11.02
N HIS A 84 4.99 -6.42 -10.57
CA HIS A 84 4.87 -7.77 -11.12
C HIS A 84 3.48 -8.35 -10.85
N HIS A 85 3.00 -8.34 -9.59
CA HIS A 85 1.68 -8.90 -9.26
C HIS A 85 0.52 -8.12 -9.88
N LEU A 86 0.72 -6.83 -10.15
CA LEU A 86 -0.23 -6.04 -10.93
C LEU A 86 -0.36 -6.47 -12.39
N LYS A 87 0.55 -7.26 -12.96
CA LYS A 87 0.44 -7.76 -14.35
C LYS A 87 -0.52 -8.94 -14.49
N GLN A 88 -0.96 -9.54 -13.38
CA GLN A 88 -1.91 -10.65 -13.40
C GLN A 88 -3.20 -10.29 -14.18
N PRO A 89 -3.75 -11.23 -14.96
CA PRO A 89 -4.94 -10.98 -15.77
C PRO A 89 -6.19 -10.81 -14.89
N ALA A 90 -6.88 -9.69 -15.06
CA ALA A 90 -8.11 -9.36 -14.32
C ALA A 90 -8.95 -8.35 -15.13
N PHE A 91 -10.27 -8.33 -14.92
CA PHE A 91 -11.14 -7.30 -15.51
C PHE A 91 -10.96 -5.97 -14.79
N GLN A 92 -10.87 -6.04 -13.45
CA GLN A 92 -10.69 -4.90 -12.56
C GLN A 92 -9.55 -5.20 -11.60
N LYS A 93 -8.83 -4.15 -11.18
CA LYS A 93 -7.71 -4.24 -10.24
C LYS A 93 -7.88 -3.20 -9.16
N LEU A 94 -7.66 -3.61 -7.92
CA LEU A 94 -7.63 -2.75 -6.75
C LEU A 94 -6.35 -3.04 -5.99
N VAL A 95 -5.70 -1.99 -5.51
CA VAL A 95 -4.61 -2.11 -4.54
C VAL A 95 -5.04 -1.39 -3.29
N ILE A 96 -4.89 -2.02 -2.14
CA ILE A 96 -5.30 -1.48 -0.85
C ILE A 96 -4.19 -1.77 0.15
N GLY A 97 -3.80 -0.79 0.95
CA GLY A 97 -2.83 -1.06 1.99
C GLY A 97 -2.21 0.17 2.59
N ASP A 98 -1.30 -0.09 3.52
CA ASP A 98 -0.41 0.91 4.09
C ASP A 98 0.78 1.10 3.16
N PHE A 99 0.93 2.31 2.65
CA PHE A 99 2.02 2.67 1.76
C PHE A 99 3.15 3.42 2.49
N ASN A 100 3.02 3.69 3.80
CA ASN A 100 3.95 4.54 4.54
C ASN A 100 4.20 5.91 3.83
N ALA A 101 3.21 6.38 3.07
CA ALA A 101 3.37 7.44 2.08
C ALA A 101 2.38 8.57 2.31
N GLN A 102 2.88 9.78 2.58
CA GLN A 102 2.06 10.97 2.76
C GLN A 102 1.95 11.72 1.44
N ILE A 103 0.73 11.79 0.90
CA ILE A 103 0.44 12.46 -0.36
C ILE A 103 0.08 13.93 -0.06
N GLY A 104 0.93 14.82 -0.55
CA GLY A 104 0.77 16.26 -0.39
C GLY A 104 -0.07 16.90 -1.50
N THR A 105 -0.06 18.23 -1.56
CA THR A 105 -0.86 19.01 -2.51
C THR A 105 -0.55 18.59 -3.95
N ARG A 106 -1.60 18.32 -4.74
CA ARG A 106 -1.50 17.83 -6.13
C ARG A 106 -0.64 18.77 -7.00
N PRO A 107 0.46 18.29 -7.61
CA PRO A 107 1.20 19.05 -8.61
C PRO A 107 0.38 19.25 -9.88
N VAL A 108 0.57 20.39 -10.55
CA VAL A 108 -0.18 20.80 -11.76
C VAL A 108 -0.19 19.71 -12.84
N ASN A 109 0.92 18.99 -13.01
CA ASN A 109 1.14 18.02 -14.09
C ASN A 109 0.89 16.55 -13.69
N THR A 110 0.04 16.28 -12.70
CA THR A 110 -0.27 14.90 -12.27
C THR A 110 -1.70 14.51 -12.60
N ARG A 111 -1.91 13.33 -13.20
CA ARG A 111 -3.24 12.83 -13.58
C ARG A 111 -3.81 11.88 -12.54
N TYR A 112 -2.96 11.08 -11.92
CA TYR A 112 -3.39 9.96 -11.09
C TYR A 112 -3.46 10.30 -9.59
N VAL A 113 -3.12 11.54 -9.24
CA VAL A 113 -3.38 12.12 -7.93
C VAL A 113 -4.49 13.17 -8.06
N GLY A 114 -5.52 13.05 -7.24
CA GLY A 114 -6.67 13.93 -7.17
C GLY A 114 -6.41 15.17 -6.32
N LYS A 115 -7.40 16.08 -6.25
CA LYS A 115 -7.25 17.39 -5.61
C LYS A 115 -7.37 17.38 -4.09
N PHE A 116 -7.92 16.31 -3.51
CA PHE A 116 -8.23 16.22 -2.08
C PHE A 116 -7.14 15.45 -1.35
N THR A 117 -5.97 16.07 -1.22
CA THR A 117 -4.77 15.49 -0.61
C THR A 117 -4.32 16.27 0.61
N GLY A 118 -3.29 15.77 1.31
CA GLY A 118 -2.71 16.45 2.46
C GLY A 118 -1.91 17.68 2.02
N LYS A 119 -1.34 18.41 2.98
CA LYS A 119 -0.58 19.63 2.68
C LYS A 119 0.82 19.31 2.16
N SER A 120 1.56 18.45 2.87
CA SER A 120 2.96 18.10 2.61
C SER A 120 3.13 16.70 2.00
N TRP A 121 4.15 16.57 1.16
CA TRP A 121 4.63 15.30 0.61
C TRP A 121 5.67 14.69 1.55
N SER A 122 5.67 13.36 1.68
CA SER A 122 6.85 12.61 2.12
C SER A 122 7.59 12.04 0.90
N ASP A 123 8.85 11.66 1.05
CA ASP A 123 9.64 11.03 -0.02
C ASP A 123 8.98 9.74 -0.51
N ALA A 124 8.46 8.93 0.41
CA ALA A 124 7.63 7.76 0.07
C ALA A 124 6.35 8.15 -0.68
N GLY A 125 5.76 9.30 -0.37
CA GLY A 125 4.66 9.92 -1.12
C GLY A 125 5.03 10.25 -2.56
N GLU A 126 6.22 10.79 -2.78
CA GLU A 126 6.72 11.06 -4.13
C GLU A 126 6.96 9.78 -4.93
N ILE A 127 7.56 8.77 -4.31
CA ILE A 127 7.75 7.46 -4.92
C ILE A 127 6.40 6.85 -5.31
N LEU A 128 5.41 6.90 -4.41
CA LEU A 128 4.07 6.41 -4.68
C LEU A 128 3.39 7.17 -5.84
N ARG A 129 3.54 8.50 -5.89
CA ARG A 129 3.04 9.32 -7.02
C ARG A 129 3.68 8.89 -8.33
N ASP A 130 5.00 8.76 -8.38
CA ASP A 130 5.72 8.42 -9.60
C ASP A 130 5.38 6.98 -10.06
N PHE A 131 5.22 6.06 -9.10
CA PHE A 131 4.71 4.71 -9.35
C PHE A 131 3.29 4.72 -9.94
N ALA A 132 2.39 5.51 -9.34
CA ALA A 132 1.01 5.68 -9.78
C ALA A 132 0.93 6.27 -11.19
N GLU A 133 1.75 7.28 -11.52
CA GLU A 133 1.84 7.85 -12.86
C GLU A 133 2.36 6.82 -13.87
N HIS A 134 3.43 6.09 -13.54
CA HIS A 134 4.03 5.09 -14.43
C HIS A 134 3.07 3.94 -14.76
N LEU A 135 2.36 3.41 -13.75
CA LEU A 135 1.41 2.31 -13.93
C LEU A 135 -0.02 2.75 -14.21
N ARG A 136 -0.25 4.06 -14.33
CA ARG A 136 -1.57 4.65 -14.62
C ARG A 136 -2.63 4.25 -13.59
N LEU A 137 -2.28 4.35 -12.30
CA LEU A 137 -3.12 3.98 -11.18
C LEU A 137 -3.54 5.21 -10.38
N TYR A 138 -4.83 5.51 -10.35
CA TYR A 138 -5.38 6.58 -9.54
C TYR A 138 -5.21 6.27 -8.05
N VAL A 139 -4.66 7.22 -7.29
CA VAL A 139 -4.70 7.24 -5.81
C VAL A 139 -6.13 7.60 -5.40
N ALA A 140 -7.02 6.62 -5.38
CA ALA A 140 -8.47 6.82 -5.39
C ALA A 140 -8.97 7.72 -4.24
N LYS A 141 -8.40 7.58 -3.05
CA LYS A 141 -8.73 8.42 -1.87
C LYS A 141 -8.64 9.92 -2.18
N SER A 142 -7.63 10.35 -2.95
CA SER A 142 -7.38 11.76 -3.28
C SER A 142 -8.43 12.41 -4.20
N PHE A 143 -9.37 11.63 -4.74
CA PHE A 143 -10.46 12.11 -5.59
C PHE A 143 -11.76 12.37 -4.81
N PHE A 144 -11.82 12.00 -3.52
CA PHE A 144 -13.00 12.18 -2.68
C PHE A 144 -12.77 13.29 -1.65
N ARG A 145 -13.64 14.32 -1.68
CA ARG A 145 -13.59 15.39 -0.68
C ARG A 145 -14.07 14.85 0.68
N LYS A 146 -13.21 14.95 1.69
CA LYS A 146 -13.51 14.60 3.09
C LYS A 146 -12.93 15.67 4.02
N ASN A 147 -13.53 15.84 5.19
CA ASN A 147 -13.01 16.73 6.24
C ASN A 147 -11.65 16.21 6.72
N GLU A 148 -10.69 17.10 7.01
CA GLU A 148 -9.32 16.73 7.43
C GLU A 148 -9.30 15.72 8.60
N GLU A 149 -10.13 15.92 9.63
CA GLU A 149 -10.28 15.02 10.78
C GLU A 149 -10.74 13.59 10.44
N LYS A 150 -11.35 13.40 9.27
CA LYS A 150 -11.86 12.10 8.79
C LYS A 150 -10.93 11.45 7.76
N ARG A 151 -9.73 11.99 7.55
CA ARG A 151 -8.83 11.51 6.49
C ARG A 151 -7.63 10.75 7.00
N TRP A 152 -7.12 11.09 8.19
CA TRP A 152 -5.96 10.41 8.76
C TRP A 152 -6.26 8.95 9.06
N THR A 153 -5.26 8.11 8.84
CA THR A 153 -5.36 6.65 9.01
C THR A 153 -4.34 6.13 10.01
N TYR A 154 -3.38 6.94 10.43
CA TYR A 154 -2.38 6.60 11.44
C TYR A 154 -2.20 7.74 12.44
N GLU A 155 -2.10 7.42 13.72
CA GLU A 155 -1.74 8.36 14.79
C GLU A 155 -0.46 7.88 15.48
N LEU A 156 0.56 8.74 15.54
CA LEU A 156 1.80 8.43 16.25
C LEU A 156 1.49 8.24 17.74
N PRO A 157 2.11 7.23 18.40
CA PRO A 157 2.00 7.02 19.84
C PRO A 157 2.87 8.05 20.60
N ASN A 158 2.65 9.34 20.34
CA ASN A 158 3.40 10.44 20.92
C ASN A 158 2.48 11.41 21.66
N VAL A 159 3.06 12.23 22.55
CA VAL A 159 2.32 13.21 23.36
C VAL A 159 1.55 14.21 22.47
N ARG A 160 2.07 14.50 21.28
CA ARG A 160 1.48 15.48 20.33
C ARG A 160 0.37 14.91 19.44
N LYS A 161 0.09 13.60 19.50
CA LYS A 161 -0.89 12.88 18.66
C LYS A 161 -0.80 13.28 17.18
N THR A 162 0.41 13.25 16.64
CA THR A 162 0.65 13.58 15.23
C THR A 162 -0.03 12.55 14.33
N ARG A 163 -0.80 13.01 13.34
CA ARG A 163 -1.63 12.15 12.48
C ARG A 163 -1.16 12.16 11.04
N HIS A 164 -1.19 11.00 10.39
CA HIS A 164 -0.77 10.83 9.01
C HIS A 164 -1.82 10.10 8.17
N GLU A 165 -1.77 10.35 6.85
CA GLU A 165 -2.58 9.70 5.83
C GLU A 165 -1.68 8.77 5.01
N ILE A 166 -1.46 7.54 5.48
CA ILE A 166 -0.52 6.58 4.88
C ILE A 166 -1.18 5.35 4.26
N ASP A 167 -2.45 5.10 4.59
CA ASP A 167 -3.25 4.04 3.97
C ASP A 167 -4.01 4.59 2.75
N HIS A 168 -3.79 3.94 1.60
CA HIS A 168 -4.33 4.39 0.31
C HIS A 168 -4.97 3.24 -0.47
N VAL A 169 -5.77 3.63 -1.46
CA VAL A 169 -6.31 2.73 -2.47
C VAL A 169 -5.79 3.18 -3.83
N LEU A 170 -5.24 2.25 -4.61
CA LEU A 170 -4.89 2.49 -6.01
C LEU A 170 -5.80 1.71 -6.95
N CYS A 171 -6.21 2.30 -8.07
CA CYS A 171 -6.99 1.61 -9.10
C CYS A 171 -6.74 2.16 -10.50
N PRO A 172 -6.81 1.36 -11.57
CA PRO A 172 -6.63 1.83 -12.94
C PRO A 172 -7.87 2.55 -13.50
N ASN A 173 -9.05 2.36 -12.89
CA ASN A 173 -10.31 2.91 -13.40
C ASN A 173 -11.20 3.42 -12.26
N MET A 174 -11.24 4.74 -12.09
CA MET A 174 -12.06 5.41 -11.07
C MET A 174 -13.56 5.15 -11.22
N ARG A 175 -14.07 4.75 -12.39
CA ARG A 175 -15.51 4.45 -12.57
C ARG A 175 -15.99 3.28 -11.72
N MET A 176 -15.08 2.41 -11.24
CA MET A 176 -15.44 1.33 -10.33
C MET A 176 -15.51 1.75 -8.86
N VAL A 177 -14.97 2.93 -8.51
CA VAL A 177 -14.88 3.36 -7.12
C VAL A 177 -16.00 4.35 -6.83
N GLU A 178 -16.87 4.01 -5.89
CA GLU A 178 -17.99 4.87 -5.48
C GLU A 178 -17.59 5.83 -4.38
N ASN A 179 -16.82 5.33 -3.41
CA ASN A 179 -16.41 6.11 -2.25
C ASN A 179 -15.15 5.49 -1.64
N VAL A 180 -14.30 6.36 -1.08
CA VAL A 180 -13.18 5.99 -0.22
C VAL A 180 -13.24 6.86 1.02
N GLU A 181 -13.25 6.25 2.21
CA GLU A 181 -13.34 6.99 3.46
C GLU A 181 -12.72 6.26 4.63
N VAL A 182 -12.34 7.00 5.66
CA VAL A 182 -11.85 6.41 6.92
C VAL A 182 -13.00 6.26 7.90
N LEU A 183 -13.06 5.12 8.57
CA LEU A 183 -14.04 4.83 9.61
C LEU A 183 -13.58 5.41 10.95
N SER A 184 -13.76 6.72 11.14
CA SER A 184 -13.25 7.44 12.32
C SER A 184 -13.88 7.04 13.67
N ARG A 185 -15.02 6.34 13.65
CA ARG A 185 -15.75 5.91 14.86
C ARG A 185 -15.53 4.43 15.21
N LEU A 186 -14.78 3.70 14.38
CA LEU A 186 -14.50 2.29 14.62
C LEU A 186 -13.09 2.18 15.24
N SER A 187 -13.04 1.83 16.52
CA SER A 187 -11.79 1.47 17.18
C SER A 187 -11.53 -0.02 17.01
N ILE A 188 -10.34 -0.37 16.51
CA ILE A 188 -9.88 -1.77 16.38
C ILE A 188 -8.71 -2.08 17.32
N GLY A 189 -8.42 -1.19 18.28
CA GLY A 189 -7.27 -1.34 19.19
C GLY A 189 -5.90 -1.14 18.52
N SER A 190 -5.86 -0.54 17.34
CA SER A 190 -4.63 -0.16 16.63
C SER A 190 -4.50 1.36 16.59
N ASP A 191 -3.25 1.82 16.46
CA ASP A 191 -2.84 3.16 16.02
C ASP A 191 -3.32 3.51 14.60
N HIS A 192 -3.75 2.52 13.81
CA HIS A 192 -4.40 2.72 12.53
C HIS A 192 -5.94 2.77 12.62
N ARG A 193 -6.54 3.57 11.74
CA ARG A 193 -7.98 3.59 11.47
C ARG A 193 -8.31 2.84 10.17
N PRO A 194 -9.40 2.04 10.16
CA PRO A 194 -9.81 1.33 8.95
C PRO A 194 -10.20 2.26 7.79
N LEU A 195 -9.64 1.99 6.62
CA LEU A 195 -10.04 2.59 5.35
C LEU A 195 -11.13 1.73 4.68
N ARG A 196 -12.27 2.33 4.38
CA ARG A 196 -13.39 1.72 3.65
C ARG A 196 -13.38 2.15 2.19
N LEU A 197 -13.39 1.15 1.32
CA LEU A 197 -13.56 1.29 -0.12
C LEU A 197 -14.92 0.71 -0.53
N THR A 198 -15.73 1.50 -1.23
CA THR A 198 -16.98 1.05 -1.86
C THR A 198 -16.78 0.94 -3.36
N VAL A 199 -17.05 -0.23 -3.94
CA VAL A 199 -16.84 -0.49 -5.36
C VAL A 199 -18.11 -0.96 -6.07
N LYS A 200 -18.27 -0.50 -7.32
CA LYS A 200 -19.25 -1.03 -8.27
C LYS A 200 -18.74 -2.35 -8.84
N ALA A 201 -19.39 -3.44 -8.46
CA ALA A 201 -19.19 -4.74 -9.05
C ALA A 201 -20.54 -5.31 -9.50
N ASP A 202 -20.58 -5.85 -10.73
CA ASP A 202 -21.74 -6.57 -11.25
C ASP A 202 -21.76 -7.98 -10.64
N VAL A 203 -22.18 -8.03 -9.37
CA VAL A 203 -22.19 -9.25 -8.57
C VAL A 203 -23.56 -9.91 -8.72
N LYS A 204 -23.73 -10.76 -9.73
CA LYS A 204 -24.86 -11.71 -9.71
C LYS A 204 -24.64 -12.67 -8.54
N VAL A 205 -25.38 -12.47 -7.45
CA VAL A 205 -25.36 -13.37 -6.29
C VAL A 205 -26.09 -14.65 -6.67
N ASN A 206 -25.37 -15.62 -7.24
CA ASN A 206 -25.88 -16.98 -7.36
C ASN A 206 -25.78 -17.63 -5.98
N ARG A 207 -26.89 -17.63 -5.24
CA ARG A 207 -27.05 -18.50 -4.07
C ARG A 207 -26.97 -19.94 -4.57
N ARG A 208 -25.97 -20.68 -4.08
CA ARG A 208 -25.66 -22.12 -4.31
C ARG A 208 -24.74 -22.42 -5.50
N ARG A 209 -23.50 -22.77 -5.17
CA ARG A 209 -22.82 -23.99 -5.64
C ARG A 209 -21.63 -24.26 -4.71
N ILE A 210 -21.71 -25.36 -3.96
CA ILE A 210 -20.57 -25.93 -3.23
C ILE A 210 -19.59 -26.40 -4.30
N ILE A 211 -18.42 -25.75 -4.40
CA ILE A 211 -17.32 -26.21 -5.25
C ILE A 211 -16.31 -26.87 -4.34
N THR A 212 -16.09 -28.15 -4.57
CA THR A 212 -15.12 -28.99 -3.88
C THR A 212 -13.68 -28.56 -4.18
N ARG A 213 -12.85 -28.72 -3.14
CA ARG A 213 -11.46 -28.28 -2.98
C ARG A 213 -10.53 -28.65 -4.13
N ARG A 214 -9.53 -27.79 -4.37
CA ARG A 214 -8.18 -28.21 -4.79
C ARG A 214 -7.17 -27.74 -3.74
N THR A 215 -6.28 -28.65 -3.37
CA THR A 215 -5.22 -28.50 -2.37
C THR A 215 -4.16 -27.51 -2.85
N PHE A 216 -3.67 -26.69 -1.91
CA PHE A 216 -2.65 -25.68 -2.15
C PHE A 216 -1.26 -26.33 -2.21
N ASP A 217 -0.55 -26.13 -3.32
CA ASP A 217 0.89 -26.41 -3.43
C ASP A 217 1.64 -25.11 -3.09
N THR A 218 2.29 -25.07 -1.92
CA THR A 218 3.23 -24.01 -1.55
C THR A 218 4.56 -24.26 -2.27
N LYS A 219 4.64 -23.88 -3.54
CA LYS A 219 5.93 -23.68 -4.20
C LYS A 219 6.42 -22.28 -3.91
N SER A 220 7.46 -22.19 -3.08
CA SER A 220 8.36 -21.05 -3.01
C SER A 220 8.91 -20.78 -4.41
N PHE A 221 8.39 -19.75 -5.09
CA PHE A 221 8.88 -19.37 -6.40
C PHE A 221 10.10 -18.47 -6.22
N GLU A 222 11.27 -19.00 -6.53
CA GLU A 222 12.48 -18.20 -6.66
C GLU A 222 12.34 -17.16 -7.79
N TYR A 223 12.73 -15.94 -7.46
CA TYR A 223 12.74 -14.78 -8.35
C TYR A 223 13.72 -14.99 -9.50
N LYS A 224 13.22 -15.36 -10.69
CA LYS A 224 14.03 -15.37 -11.93
C LYS A 224 14.08 -13.97 -12.56
N SER A 225 15.31 -13.53 -12.82
CA SER A 225 15.81 -12.18 -13.12
C SER A 225 15.44 -11.58 -14.49
N GLU A 226 14.47 -12.12 -15.23
CA GLU A 226 14.44 -11.98 -16.70
C GLU A 226 13.38 -11.08 -17.34
N LYS A 227 12.61 -10.26 -16.60
CA LYS A 227 11.68 -9.28 -17.24
C LYS A 227 11.90 -7.83 -16.81
N LYS A 228 13.17 -7.44 -16.92
CA LYS A 228 13.82 -6.22 -16.43
C LYS A 228 13.37 -4.91 -17.12
N ASN A 229 12.82 -4.91 -18.34
CA ASN A 229 12.85 -3.66 -19.14
C ASN A 229 11.83 -2.54 -18.82
N ARG A 230 10.61 -2.81 -18.32
CA ARG A 230 9.69 -1.72 -17.90
C ARG A 230 9.83 -1.34 -16.42
N ASN A 231 10.09 -2.30 -15.54
CA ASN A 231 10.36 -2.01 -14.14
C ASN A 231 11.72 -1.30 -13.96
N ALA A 232 12.68 -1.47 -14.88
CA ALA A 232 13.99 -0.82 -14.77
C ALA A 232 13.93 0.70 -14.79
N GLU A 233 13.03 1.34 -15.53
CA GLU A 233 12.91 2.81 -15.53
C GLU A 233 12.38 3.33 -14.21
N LEU A 234 11.35 2.68 -13.66
CA LEU A 234 10.82 2.98 -12.33
C LEU A 234 11.89 2.74 -11.25
N CYS A 235 12.58 1.61 -11.28
CA CYS A 235 13.69 1.35 -10.35
C CYS A 235 14.83 2.37 -10.52
N LYS A 236 15.16 2.80 -11.75
CA LYS A 236 16.14 3.87 -11.99
C LYS A 236 15.67 5.21 -11.43
N LEU A 237 14.38 5.53 -11.54
CA LEU A 237 13.79 6.75 -10.97
C LEU A 237 13.84 6.72 -9.44
N ILE A 238 13.41 5.61 -8.83
CA ILE A 238 13.50 5.38 -7.38
C ILE A 238 14.95 5.53 -6.91
N ARG A 239 15.92 4.89 -7.60
CA ARG A 239 17.36 5.02 -7.30
C ARG A 239 17.85 6.45 -7.32
N ARG A 240 17.50 7.20 -8.36
CA ARG A 240 17.96 8.59 -8.54
C ARG A 240 17.45 9.47 -7.40
N LYS A 241 16.16 9.36 -7.08
CA LYS A 241 15.55 10.10 -5.97
C LYS A 241 16.16 9.72 -4.63
N MET A 242 16.21 8.42 -4.32
CA MET A 242 16.79 7.98 -3.05
C MET A 242 18.28 8.31 -2.89
N LYS A 243 19.07 8.35 -3.97
CA LYS A 243 20.48 8.82 -3.91
C LYS A 243 20.58 10.33 -3.71
N GLN A 244 19.69 11.10 -4.34
CA GLN A 244 19.61 12.55 -4.14
C GLN A 244 19.17 12.86 -2.70
N ASP A 245 18.20 12.12 -2.17
CA ASP A 245 17.69 12.28 -0.82
C ASP A 245 18.66 11.75 0.26
N GLN A 246 19.40 10.66 0.02
CA GLN A 246 20.48 10.24 0.92
C GLN A 246 21.60 11.29 1.02
N SER A 247 21.90 11.96 -0.10
CA SER A 247 22.84 13.09 -0.11
C SER A 247 22.29 14.27 0.69
N ILE A 248 21.02 14.64 0.46
CA ILE A 248 20.36 15.74 1.19
C ILE A 248 20.23 15.42 2.69
N PHE A 249 19.84 14.20 3.05
CA PHE A 249 19.69 13.74 4.43
C PHE A 249 21.03 13.64 5.16
N ARG A 250 22.09 13.15 4.50
CA ARG A 250 23.46 13.23 5.05
C ARG A 250 23.88 14.68 5.26
N THR A 251 23.61 15.54 4.29
CA THR A 251 23.97 16.96 4.36
C THR A 251 23.21 17.67 5.48
N GLN A 252 21.90 17.43 5.64
CA GLN A 252 21.10 17.97 6.74
C GLN A 252 21.55 17.46 8.11
N ARG A 253 21.91 16.18 8.24
CA ARG A 253 22.47 15.64 9.49
C ARG A 253 23.83 16.24 9.82
N LEU A 254 24.70 16.43 8.83
CA LEU A 254 26.00 17.08 9.01
C LEU A 254 25.83 18.56 9.40
N LEU A 255 24.89 19.27 8.79
CA LEU A 255 24.54 20.65 9.15
C LEU A 255 24.01 20.75 10.58
N GLN A 256 23.06 19.89 10.97
CA GLN A 256 22.54 19.85 12.34
C GLN A 256 23.61 19.45 13.38
N ALA A 257 24.53 18.54 13.03
CA ALA A 257 25.65 18.18 13.88
C ALA A 257 26.64 19.36 14.03
N ALA A 258 26.93 20.08 12.95
CA ALA A 258 27.80 21.25 12.97
C ALA A 258 27.18 22.43 13.75
N GLU A 259 25.86 22.64 13.66
CA GLU A 259 25.15 23.64 14.47
C GLU A 259 25.17 23.30 15.96
N LYS A 260 24.97 22.02 16.31
CA LYS A 260 25.11 21.55 17.69
C LYS A 260 26.53 21.72 18.22
N GLN A 261 27.54 21.42 17.41
CA GLN A 261 28.94 21.61 17.81
C GLN A 261 29.25 23.08 18.04
N LYS A 262 28.83 23.98 17.14
CA LYS A 262 28.97 25.43 17.33
C LYS A 262 28.26 25.94 18.59
N ALA A 263 27.08 25.40 18.90
CA ALA A 263 26.35 25.76 20.11
C ALA A 263 27.08 25.28 21.38
N TYR A 264 27.69 24.09 21.34
CA TYR A 264 28.52 23.55 22.41
C TYR A 264 29.80 24.37 22.63
N ASP A 265 30.55 24.64 21.55
CA ASP A 265 31.79 25.40 21.61
C ASP A 265 31.58 26.85 22.09
N ASN A 266 30.42 27.44 21.80
CA ASN A 266 30.04 28.78 22.30
C ASN A 266 29.59 28.76 23.77
N ALA A 267 29.13 27.62 24.28
CA ALA A 267 28.75 27.46 25.68
C ALA A 267 29.98 27.24 26.59
N GLU A 268 31.05 26.62 26.08
CA GLU A 268 32.32 26.44 26.81
C GLU A 268 33.21 27.70 26.84
N ARG A 269 32.89 28.72 26.02
CA ARG A 269 33.64 30.00 25.98
C ARG A 269 33.05 31.10 26.88
N LYS A 270 32.02 30.80 27.67
CA LYS A 270 31.42 31.70 28.67
C LYS A 270 31.65 31.15 30.06
#